data_AF-A0A2G8LPY1-F1
#
_entry.id   AF-A0A2G8LPY1-F1
#
_cell.length_a   1.000
_cell.length_b   1.000
_cell.length_c   1.000
_cell.angle_alpha   90.00
_cell.angle_beta   90.00
_cell.angle_gamma   90.00
#
_symmetry.space_group_name_H-M   'P 1'
#
loop_
_entity.id
_entity.type
_entity.pdbx_description
1 polymer ?
#
loop_
_entity_poly.entity_id
_entity_poly.type
_entity_poly.pdbx_seq_one_letter_code
_entity_poly.pdbx_strand_id
1 'polypeptide(L)'
;MSNPGFTCITCRVAFNNADLQRFHYKSDWHRYNLKRKVVEMPAVTAEDFKQRVLAQQAQNAEAEKDTATFCKLCSKHFSTWNSYSNHLQSKKHKEAEMKSKKKLETDVARENAKNREKGLLEDETEEDENKAKEAGATAQSPSAGRRSKPQEAEEDEDEWEDVEEEALPVTRCLSA
;
A
#
# COMPACT_ATOMS: atom_id res chain seq x y z
N MET A 1 11.82 -4.38 54.01
CA MET A 1 11.67 -5.32 52.86
C MET A 1 11.15 -4.51 51.70
N SER A 2 12.00 -4.17 50.73
CA SER A 2 11.61 -3.38 49.58
C SER A 2 10.78 -4.26 48.65
N ASN A 3 9.52 -3.90 48.45
CA ASN A 3 8.60 -4.60 47.55
C ASN A 3 9.20 -4.58 46.13
N PRO A 4 9.50 -5.73 45.50
CA PRO A 4 10.12 -5.75 44.19
C PRO A 4 9.13 -5.16 43.19
N GLY A 5 9.35 -3.91 42.79
CA GLY A 5 8.55 -3.28 41.76
C GLY A 5 8.51 -4.13 40.49
N PHE A 6 7.43 -4.02 39.73
CA PHE A 6 7.26 -4.70 38.46
C PHE A 6 8.35 -4.22 37.50
N THR A 7 9.44 -4.97 37.34
CA THR A 7 10.63 -4.54 36.60
C THR A 7 11.13 -5.63 35.66
N CYS A 8 11.81 -5.23 34.60
CA CYS A 8 12.55 -6.15 33.73
C CYS A 8 14.04 -5.81 33.77
N ILE A 9 14.85 -6.73 34.26
CA ILE A 9 16.31 -6.53 34.38
C ILE A 9 16.98 -6.48 33.00
N THR A 10 16.56 -7.36 32.08
CA THR A 10 17.11 -7.42 30.72
C THR A 10 16.90 -6.12 29.96
N CYS A 11 15.75 -5.46 30.15
CA CYS A 11 15.39 -4.24 29.45
C CYS A 11 15.58 -2.97 30.29
N ARG A 12 15.98 -3.11 31.56
CA ARG A 12 16.21 -2.03 32.54
C ARG A 12 15.04 -1.04 32.66
N VAL A 13 13.82 -1.56 32.69
CA VAL A 13 12.60 -0.75 32.83
C VAL A 13 11.75 -1.19 34.02
N ALA A 14 11.03 -0.21 34.58
CA ALA A 14 10.03 -0.41 35.61
C ALA A 14 8.63 -0.13 35.05
N PHE A 15 7.65 -0.86 35.57
CA PHE A 15 6.26 -0.79 35.19
C PHE A 15 5.42 -0.42 36.41
N ASN A 16 4.29 0.24 36.14
CA ASN A 16 3.36 0.64 37.19
C ASN A 16 2.58 -0.57 37.74
N ASN A 17 2.28 -1.56 36.89
CA ASN A 17 1.42 -2.71 37.20
C ASN A 17 2.01 -4.03 36.66
N ALA A 18 1.62 -5.15 37.27
CA ALA A 18 2.02 -6.50 36.86
C ALA A 18 1.61 -6.85 35.42
N ASP A 19 0.47 -6.34 34.96
CA ASP A 19 -0.03 -6.67 33.62
C ASP A 19 0.82 -6.05 32.53
N LEU A 20 1.29 -4.80 32.72
CA LEU A 20 2.23 -4.16 31.82
C LEU A 20 3.55 -4.94 31.74
N GLN A 21 4.03 -5.47 32.86
CA GLN A 21 5.21 -6.34 32.88
C GLN A 21 4.95 -7.63 32.07
N ARG A 22 3.80 -8.28 32.26
CA ARG A 22 3.42 -9.47 31.46
C ARG A 22 3.33 -9.17 29.96
N PHE A 23 2.72 -8.05 29.57
CA PHE A 23 2.68 -7.61 28.18
C PHE A 23 4.08 -7.34 27.63
N HIS A 24 4.96 -6.71 28.43
CA HIS A 24 6.33 -6.48 28.03
C HIS A 24 7.09 -7.77 27.71
N TYR A 25 6.98 -8.82 28.53
CA TYR A 25 7.65 -10.11 28.27
C TYR A 25 7.22 -10.76 26.94
N LYS A 26 6.00 -10.45 26.47
CA LYS A 26 5.49 -10.92 25.16
C LYS A 26 5.88 -10.02 23.98
N SER A 27 6.32 -8.80 24.26
CA SER A 27 6.68 -7.82 23.23
C SER A 27 7.95 -8.18 22.46
N ASP A 28 8.02 -7.73 21.21
CA ASP A 28 9.22 -7.92 20.38
C ASP A 28 10.43 -7.17 20.91
N TRP A 29 10.23 -6.06 21.61
CA TRP A 29 11.31 -5.32 22.26
C TRP A 29 12.03 -6.16 23.33
N HIS A 30 11.27 -6.90 24.15
CA HIS A 30 11.85 -7.81 25.14
C HIS A 30 12.61 -8.96 24.47
N ARG A 31 11.98 -9.60 23.47
CA ARG A 31 12.59 -10.69 22.69
C ARG A 31 13.88 -10.25 22.01
N TYR A 32 13.89 -9.04 21.44
CA TYR A 32 15.06 -8.44 20.80
C TYR A 32 16.20 -8.22 21.79
N ASN A 33 15.91 -7.62 22.95
CA ASN A 33 16.91 -7.41 23.99
C ASN A 33 17.42 -8.72 24.61
N LEU A 34 16.56 -9.75 24.71
CA LEU A 34 16.97 -11.07 25.15
C LEU A 34 17.97 -11.70 24.16
N LYS A 35 17.70 -11.64 22.85
CA LYS A 35 18.64 -12.10 21.81
C LYS A 35 19.98 -11.35 21.89
N ARG A 36 19.95 -10.03 22.09
CA ARG A 36 21.18 -9.23 22.28
C ARG A 36 21.98 -9.64 23.50
N LYS A 37 21.31 -9.97 24.61
CA LYS A 37 21.96 -10.46 25.82
C LYS A 37 22.66 -11.80 25.60
N VAL A 38 22.09 -12.70 24.79
CA VAL A 38 22.71 -14.00 24.45
C VAL A 38 24.04 -13.82 23.71
N VAL A 39 24.16 -12.77 22.89
CA VAL A 39 25.39 -12.42 22.18
C VAL A 39 26.21 -11.36 22.91
N GLU A 40 26.02 -11.24 24.23
CA GLU A 40 26.74 -10.33 25.14
C GLU A 40 26.70 -8.85 24.75
N MET A 41 25.74 -8.45 23.91
CA MET A 41 25.53 -7.07 23.52
C MET A 41 24.66 -6.32 24.53
N PRO A 42 24.91 -5.01 24.73
CA PRO A 42 24.08 -4.20 25.61
C PRO A 42 22.63 -4.12 25.09
N ALA A 43 21.68 -4.11 26.03
CA ALA A 43 20.27 -3.91 25.75
C ALA A 43 20.01 -2.51 25.16
N VAL A 44 19.04 -2.45 24.26
CA VAL A 44 18.59 -1.25 23.55
C VAL A 44 17.41 -0.62 24.28
N THR A 45 17.40 0.71 24.34
CA THR A 45 16.31 1.49 24.91
C THR A 45 15.01 1.33 24.12
N ALA A 46 13.88 1.72 24.70
CA ALA A 46 12.60 1.63 24.00
C ALA A 46 12.55 2.59 22.80
N GLU A 47 13.15 3.78 22.94
CA GLU A 47 13.22 4.83 21.92
C GLU A 47 14.04 4.36 20.72
N ASP A 48 15.25 3.84 20.96
CA ASP A 48 16.12 3.32 19.90
C ASP A 48 15.49 2.12 19.19
N PHE A 49 14.78 1.26 19.92
CA PHE A 49 14.07 0.13 19.32
C PHE A 49 12.95 0.61 18.39
N LYS A 50 12.14 1.58 18.82
CA LYS A 50 11.10 2.19 17.99
C LYS A 50 11.70 2.82 16.73
N GLN A 51 12.80 3.56 16.86
CA GLN A 51 13.49 4.15 15.71
C GLN A 51 13.97 3.09 14.71
N ARG A 52 14.53 1.98 15.20
CA ARG A 52 14.96 0.85 14.35
C ARG A 52 13.78 0.18 13.65
N VAL A 53 12.66 -0.01 14.35
CA VAL A 53 11.44 -0.58 13.77
C VAL A 53 10.90 0.34 12.67
N LEU A 54 10.82 1.65 12.92
CA LEU A 54 10.38 2.63 11.92
C LEU A 54 11.31 2.66 10.70
N ALA A 55 12.62 2.63 10.91
CA ALA A 55 13.59 2.57 9.82
C ALA A 55 13.43 1.29 8.99
N GLN A 56 13.23 0.13 9.63
CA GLN A 56 13.00 -1.14 8.94
C GLN A 56 11.68 -1.13 8.16
N GLN A 57 10.60 -0.59 8.74
CA GLN A 57 9.32 -0.45 8.05
C GLN A 57 9.43 0.46 6.82
N ALA A 58 10.14 1.58 6.93
CA ALA A 58 10.38 2.48 5.80
C ALA A 58 11.18 1.79 4.67
N GLN A 59 12.20 1.00 5.03
CA GLN A 59 12.97 0.21 4.05
C GLN A 59 12.11 -0.85 3.37
N ASN A 60 11.28 -1.57 4.12
CA ASN A 60 10.39 -2.58 3.57
C ASN A 60 9.34 -1.95 2.64
N ALA A 61 8.75 -0.83 3.05
CA ALA A 61 7.78 -0.11 2.23
C ALA A 61 8.40 0.42 0.92
N GLU A 62 9.67 0.81 0.92
CA GLU A 62 10.37 1.19 -0.31
C GLU A 62 10.66 -0.03 -1.19
N ALA A 63 11.09 -1.15 -0.60
CA ALA A 63 11.28 -2.40 -1.31
C ALA A 63 9.97 -2.97 -1.91
N GLU A 64 8.82 -2.75 -1.27
CA GLU A 64 7.51 -3.13 -1.81
C GLU A 64 7.13 -2.29 -3.04
N LYS A 65 7.44 -0.99 -3.07
CA LYS A 65 7.21 -0.15 -4.26
C LYS A 65 8.09 -0.59 -5.44
N ASP A 66 9.23 -1.21 -5.16
CA ASP A 66 10.11 -1.75 -6.19
C ASP A 66 9.51 -2.95 -6.95
N THR A 67 8.35 -3.47 -6.52
CA THR A 67 7.64 -4.60 -7.16
C THR A 67 6.81 -4.24 -8.39
N ALA A 68 6.67 -2.95 -8.75
CA ALA A 68 5.99 -2.60 -9.99
C ALA A 68 6.84 -2.97 -11.21
N THR A 69 6.50 -4.13 -11.78
CA THR A 69 7.42 -4.94 -12.60
C THR A 69 6.90 -5.20 -14.01
N PHE A 70 5.70 -4.77 -14.42
CA PHE A 70 5.16 -5.10 -15.76
C PHE A 70 4.72 -3.90 -16.61
N CYS A 71 5.18 -3.86 -17.87
CA CYS A 71 4.76 -2.88 -18.86
C CYS A 71 3.72 -3.46 -19.83
N LYS A 72 2.49 -2.95 -19.81
CA LYS A 72 1.39 -3.42 -20.69
C LYS A 72 1.61 -3.12 -22.18
N LEU A 73 2.32 -2.05 -22.51
CA LEU A 73 2.53 -1.64 -23.92
C LEU A 73 3.67 -2.42 -24.59
N CYS A 74 4.66 -2.82 -23.82
CA CYS A 74 5.81 -3.58 -24.33
C CYS A 74 5.75 -5.06 -23.95
N SER A 75 4.77 -5.45 -23.12
CA SER A 75 4.63 -6.78 -22.52
C SER A 75 5.93 -7.30 -21.90
N LYS A 76 6.65 -6.41 -21.20
CA LYS A 76 7.94 -6.73 -20.56
C LYS A 76 7.83 -6.70 -19.05
N HIS A 77 8.46 -7.70 -18.43
CA HIS A 77 8.68 -7.75 -17.00
C HIS A 77 10.06 -7.20 -16.64
N PHE A 78 10.16 -6.48 -15.53
CA PHE A 78 11.36 -5.87 -15.00
C PHE A 78 11.58 -6.43 -13.59
N SER A 79 12.82 -6.49 -13.12
CA SER A 79 13.13 -7.03 -11.79
C SER A 79 13.07 -5.99 -10.68
N THR A 80 13.16 -4.71 -11.04
CA THR A 80 13.14 -3.57 -10.11
C THR A 80 12.35 -2.41 -10.71
N TRP A 81 11.70 -1.63 -9.87
CA TRP A 81 11.02 -0.40 -10.29
C TRP A 81 11.95 0.58 -10.99
N ASN A 82 13.21 0.71 -10.57
CA ASN A 82 14.15 1.60 -11.25
C ASN A 82 14.36 1.19 -12.73
N SER A 83 14.45 -0.11 -13.02
CA SER A 83 14.54 -0.61 -14.40
C SER A 83 13.26 -0.37 -15.19
N TYR A 84 12.11 -0.54 -14.53
CA TYR A 84 10.79 -0.24 -15.10
C TYR A 84 10.61 1.25 -15.41
N SER A 85 10.95 2.13 -14.48
CA SER A 85 10.91 3.59 -14.63
C SER A 85 11.80 4.07 -15.78
N ASN A 86 13.04 3.58 -15.86
CA ASN A 86 13.93 3.86 -16.99
C ASN A 86 13.36 3.35 -18.32
N HIS A 87 12.69 2.19 -18.31
CA HIS A 87 11.97 1.69 -19.49
C HIS A 87 10.85 2.64 -19.94
N LEU A 88 10.02 3.15 -19.03
CA LEU A 88 8.96 4.12 -19.35
C LEU A 88 9.53 5.40 -19.97
N GLN A 89 10.72 5.82 -19.54
CA GLN A 89 11.38 7.01 -20.07
C GLN A 89 12.11 6.78 -21.40
N SER A 90 12.32 5.52 -21.81
CA SER A 90 13.04 5.16 -23.02
C SER A 90 12.30 5.62 -24.30
N LYS A 91 13.07 5.97 -25.34
CA LYS A 91 12.51 6.39 -26.64
C LYS A 91 11.57 5.35 -27.23
N LYS A 92 11.93 4.06 -27.13
CA LYS A 92 11.13 2.94 -27.63
C LYS A 92 9.74 2.88 -26.98
N HIS A 93 9.66 3.10 -25.66
CA HIS A 93 8.37 3.11 -24.97
C HIS A 93 7.52 4.32 -25.37
N LYS A 94 8.12 5.51 -25.37
CA LYS A 94 7.44 6.76 -25.76
C LYS A 94 6.93 6.74 -27.21
N GLU A 95 7.70 6.20 -28.14
CA GLU A 95 7.27 6.03 -29.53
C GLU A 95 6.12 5.03 -29.66
N ALA A 96 6.18 3.92 -28.92
CA ALA A 96 5.08 2.95 -28.87
C ALA A 96 3.80 3.54 -28.26
N GLU A 97 3.93 4.34 -27.20
CA GLU A 97 2.82 5.11 -26.62
C GLU A 97 2.20 6.07 -27.62
N MET A 98 3.01 6.88 -28.30
CA MET A 98 2.52 7.86 -29.28
C MET A 98 1.83 7.17 -30.46
N LYS A 99 2.39 6.07 -30.96
CA LYS A 99 1.79 5.28 -32.03
C LYS A 99 0.47 4.65 -31.60
N SER A 100 0.41 4.13 -30.37
CA SER A 100 -0.82 3.57 -29.80
C SER A 100 -1.90 4.64 -29.66
N LYS A 101 -1.57 5.81 -29.09
CA LYS A 101 -2.48 6.96 -28.97
C LYS A 101 -3.03 7.40 -30.32
N LYS A 102 -2.16 7.56 -31.33
CA LYS A 102 -2.58 7.95 -32.68
C LYS A 102 -3.50 6.92 -33.32
N LYS A 103 -3.22 5.62 -33.13
CA LYS A 103 -4.08 4.55 -33.65
C LYS A 103 -5.46 4.59 -33.00
N LEU A 104 -5.52 4.73 -31.68
CA LEU A 104 -6.77 4.87 -30.95
C LEU A 104 -7.57 6.08 -31.43
N GLU A 105 -6.91 7.22 -31.63
CA GLU A 105 -7.56 8.43 -32.16
C GLU A 105 -8.15 8.21 -33.56
N THR A 106 -7.40 7.55 -34.47
CA THR A 106 -7.93 7.23 -35.81
C THR A 106 -9.08 6.22 -35.77
N ASP A 107 -9.01 5.24 -34.87
CA ASP A 107 -10.07 4.24 -34.72
C ASP A 107 -11.34 4.89 -34.15
N VAL A 108 -11.21 5.76 -33.13
CA VAL A 108 -12.33 6.54 -32.57
C VAL A 108 -12.93 7.48 -33.60
N ALA A 109 -12.12 8.20 -34.39
CA ALA A 109 -12.61 9.06 -35.45
C ALA A 109 -13.41 8.26 -36.51
N ARG A 110 -12.92 7.07 -36.86
CA ARG A 110 -13.62 6.17 -37.80
C ARG A 110 -14.94 5.66 -37.22
N GLU A 111 -14.95 5.23 -35.97
CA GLU A 111 -16.19 4.76 -35.33
C GLU A 111 -17.20 5.90 -35.14
N ASN A 112 -16.76 7.11 -34.78
CA ASN A 112 -17.61 8.31 -34.71
C ASN A 112 -18.19 8.67 -36.08
N ALA A 113 -17.40 8.60 -37.16
CA ALA A 113 -17.89 8.84 -38.52
C ALA A 113 -18.97 7.83 -38.94
N LYS A 114 -18.78 6.54 -38.63
CA LYS A 114 -19.78 5.49 -38.88
C LYS A 114 -21.06 5.68 -38.06
N ASN A 115 -20.94 6.19 -36.83
CA ASN A 115 -22.09 6.47 -35.97
C ASN A 115 -22.92 7.64 -36.50
N ARG A 116 -22.24 8.66 -37.05
CA ARG A 116 -22.88 9.80 -37.71
C ARG A 116 -23.62 9.40 -38.99
N GLU A 117 -23.08 8.45 -39.76
CA GLU A 117 -23.73 7.91 -40.96
C GLU A 117 -24.97 7.04 -40.63
N LYS A 118 -25.01 6.40 -39.46
CA LYS A 118 -26.16 5.61 -38.98
C LYS A 118 -27.26 6.45 -38.28
N GLY A 119 -27.14 7.77 -38.27
CA GLY A 119 -28.20 8.68 -37.81
C GLY A 119 -28.44 8.70 -36.30
N LEU A 120 -27.41 8.45 -35.47
CA LEU A 120 -27.53 8.51 -34.00
C LEU A 120 -27.14 9.87 -33.39
N LEU A 121 -27.03 10.94 -34.19
CA LEU A 121 -26.89 12.30 -33.69
C LEU A 121 -27.82 13.22 -34.50
N GLU A 122 -28.88 13.70 -33.87
CA GLU A 122 -29.76 14.74 -34.39
C GLU A 122 -28.99 16.07 -34.41
N ASP A 123 -29.12 16.77 -35.53
CA ASP A 123 -28.44 18.02 -35.87
C ASP A 123 -29.20 19.19 -35.23
N GLU A 124 -28.69 19.72 -34.12
CA GLU A 124 -29.09 21.06 -33.68
C GLU A 124 -28.33 22.07 -34.55
N THR A 125 -28.99 22.51 -35.61
CA THR A 125 -28.55 23.63 -36.45
C THR A 125 -28.51 24.91 -35.63
N GLU A 126 -27.38 25.62 -35.73
CA GLU A 126 -27.22 26.99 -35.25
C GLU A 126 -27.92 27.97 -36.20
N GLU A 127 -28.99 28.61 -35.74
CA GLU A 127 -29.45 29.92 -36.22
C GLU A 127 -29.95 30.73 -35.01
N ASP A 128 -29.21 31.76 -34.59
CA ASP A 128 -29.75 33.12 -34.34
C ASP A 128 -28.58 34.08 -34.01
N GLU A 129 -28.24 34.95 -34.96
CA GLU A 129 -27.33 36.06 -34.71
C GLU A 129 -28.04 37.25 -34.05
N ASN A 130 -27.42 37.72 -32.96
CA ASN A 130 -27.34 39.11 -32.49
C ASN A 130 -28.52 39.76 -31.73
N LYS A 131 -28.35 39.84 -30.41
CA LYS A 131 -28.49 41.12 -29.69
C LYS A 131 -27.64 41.16 -28.41
N ALA A 132 -26.51 41.86 -28.46
CA ALA A 132 -25.83 42.38 -27.28
C ALA A 132 -26.83 43.14 -26.39
N LYS A 133 -26.76 43.04 -25.04
CA LYS A 133 -26.27 44.07 -24.08
C LYS A 133 -26.14 43.48 -22.66
N GLU A 134 -24.97 43.72 -22.07
CA GLU A 134 -24.65 43.95 -20.65
C GLU A 134 -25.27 43.11 -19.51
N ALA A 135 -24.37 42.44 -18.78
CA ALA A 135 -24.21 42.40 -17.30
C ALA A 135 -23.58 41.03 -16.99
N GLY A 136 -22.39 40.97 -16.40
CA GLY A 136 -22.22 41.32 -15.00
C GLY A 136 -22.08 40.03 -14.20
N ALA A 137 -20.88 39.82 -13.66
CA ALA A 137 -20.43 38.74 -12.79
C ALA A 137 -21.51 38.05 -11.94
N THR A 138 -21.41 36.72 -11.81
CA THR A 138 -21.04 35.99 -10.57
C THR A 138 -21.64 34.58 -10.58
N ALA A 139 -20.77 33.61 -10.33
CA ALA A 139 -21.07 32.20 -10.21
C ALA A 139 -22.07 31.87 -9.09
N GLN A 140 -22.92 30.88 -9.34
CA GLN A 140 -23.40 29.93 -8.34
C GLN A 140 -24.08 28.73 -9.04
N SER A 141 -23.47 27.55 -8.91
CA SER A 141 -24.11 26.25 -9.16
C SER A 141 -24.95 25.83 -7.96
N PRO A 142 -26.00 25.03 -8.18
CA PRO A 142 -26.27 23.91 -7.29
C PRO A 142 -26.25 22.58 -8.06
N SER A 143 -25.40 21.70 -7.55
CA SER A 143 -25.25 20.30 -7.89
C SER A 143 -26.46 19.46 -7.44
N ALA A 144 -27.03 18.70 -8.36
CA ALA A 144 -27.76 17.45 -8.09
C ALA A 144 -27.18 16.42 -9.06
N GLY A 145 -26.49 15.35 -8.66
CA GLY A 145 -26.83 14.42 -7.60
C GLY A 145 -27.20 13.10 -8.28
N ARG A 146 -26.21 12.24 -8.58
CA ARG A 146 -26.47 10.89 -9.09
C ARG A 146 -25.73 9.84 -8.28
N ARG A 147 -26.54 8.98 -7.67
CA ARG A 147 -26.21 7.89 -6.74
C ARG A 147 -25.38 6.81 -7.42
N SER A 148 -24.32 6.41 -6.74
CA SER A 148 -23.55 5.19 -7.01
C SER A 148 -24.29 3.98 -6.40
N LYS A 149 -24.40 2.88 -7.16
CA LYS A 149 -24.89 1.58 -6.69
C LYS A 149 -23.70 0.78 -6.11
N PRO A 150 -23.80 0.18 -4.91
CA PRO A 150 -22.68 -0.52 -4.25
C PRO A 150 -22.33 -1.87 -4.88
N GLN A 151 -21.04 -2.20 -4.79
CA GLN A 151 -20.44 -3.50 -5.08
C GLN A 151 -20.62 -4.42 -3.86
N GLU A 152 -21.07 -5.64 -4.10
CA GLU A 152 -21.12 -6.72 -3.10
C GLU A 152 -19.72 -7.30 -2.94
N ALA A 153 -19.26 -7.35 -1.69
CA ALA A 153 -18.02 -7.99 -1.28
C ALA A 153 -18.37 -9.42 -0.86
N GLU A 154 -17.75 -10.38 -1.51
CA GLU A 154 -17.75 -11.78 -1.11
C GLU A 154 -16.74 -11.99 0.02
N GLU A 155 -17.21 -12.63 1.09
CA GLU A 155 -16.53 -12.84 2.37
C GLU A 155 -15.63 -14.07 2.27
N ASP A 156 -14.33 -13.89 2.51
CA ASP A 156 -13.33 -14.95 2.65
C ASP A 156 -13.50 -15.65 4.01
N GLU A 157 -14.00 -16.88 3.99
CA GLU A 157 -14.03 -17.78 5.14
C GLU A 157 -12.76 -18.65 5.15
N ASP A 158 -11.71 -18.16 5.83
CA ASP A 158 -10.49 -18.92 6.08
C ASP A 158 -10.69 -19.89 7.26
N GLU A 159 -10.97 -21.15 6.93
CA GLU A 159 -11.01 -22.32 7.81
C GLU A 159 -9.58 -22.82 8.08
N TRP A 160 -9.04 -22.56 9.28
CA TRP A 160 -7.73 -23.06 9.71
C TRP A 160 -7.90 -24.30 10.59
N GLU A 161 -7.65 -25.49 10.02
CA GLU A 161 -7.62 -26.76 10.75
C GLU A 161 -6.40 -26.87 11.69
N ASP A 162 -6.66 -27.40 12.88
CA ASP A 162 -5.74 -27.63 13.99
C ASP A 162 -4.54 -28.52 13.62
N VAL A 163 -3.32 -27.99 13.79
CA VAL A 163 -2.09 -28.80 13.79
C VAL A 163 -1.75 -29.19 15.22
N GLU A 164 -1.92 -30.49 15.49
CA GLU A 164 -1.61 -31.20 16.72
C GLU A 164 -0.13 -31.00 17.12
N GLU A 165 0.10 -30.36 18.26
CA GLU A 165 1.44 -30.05 18.81
C GLU A 165 2.03 -31.31 19.45
N GLU A 166 2.93 -31.99 18.73
CA GLU A 166 3.76 -33.07 19.29
C GLU A 166 4.61 -32.54 20.45
N ALA A 167 4.26 -32.97 21.66
CA ALA A 167 5.00 -32.69 22.89
C ALA A 167 6.39 -33.34 22.85
N LEU A 168 7.45 -32.52 22.70
CA LEU A 168 8.82 -32.98 22.91
C LEU A 168 9.04 -33.31 24.40
N PRO A 169 9.52 -34.52 24.75
CA PRO A 169 9.67 -34.93 26.14
C PRO A 169 10.78 -34.15 26.85
N VAL A 170 10.39 -33.48 27.93
CA VAL A 170 11.28 -33.00 28.98
C VAL A 170 11.92 -34.22 29.64
N THR A 171 13.25 -34.28 29.61
CA THR A 171 14.19 -34.78 30.65
C THR A 171 15.32 -35.64 30.09
N ARG A 172 16.55 -35.13 30.21
CA ARG A 172 17.49 -35.66 31.21
C ARG A 172 18.66 -34.73 31.44
N CYS A 173 18.85 -34.43 32.72
CA CYS A 173 19.94 -33.65 33.30
C CYS A 173 21.31 -34.24 32.95
N LEU A 174 22.25 -33.36 32.59
CA LEU A 174 23.68 -33.64 32.70
C LEU A 174 24.01 -33.73 34.20
N SER A 175 24.32 -34.93 34.68
CA SER A 175 24.98 -35.11 35.97
C SER A 175 26.49 -34.91 35.78
N ALA A 176 27.06 -34.19 36.75
CA ALA A 176 28.48 -34.00 36.96
C ALA A 176 29.24 -35.31 37.20
#